data_AF-A0A520I4R3-F1
#
_entry.id   AF-A0A520I4R3-F1
#
_cell.length_a   1.000
_cell.length_b   1.000
_cell.length_c   1.000
_cell.angle_alpha   90.00
_cell.angle_beta   90.00
_cell.angle_gamma   90.00
#
_symmetry.space_group_name_H-M   'P 1'
#
loop_
_entity.id
_entity.type
_entity.pdbx_description
1 polymer ?
#
loop_
_entity_poly.entity_id
_entity_poly.type
_entity_poly.pdbx_seq_one_letter_code
_entity_poly.pdbx_strand_id
1 'polypeptide(L)'
;VVDERRVAIGFRTIRFDPAQGFYLNDRHVKIKGVCLHQDHAGVGVAVPDALLRWRLERLKAMGCNAIRCSHGAPAPELLDLADRMGFVVMDENRQFNPAPDYLAQLEWLIRRDRNHPSVILWSVFNEEPMQATEAGVEMVRRMAHAVRKLDDSRPITAALNGSFFDPVTVANVVDVTGFNYYQNDYDRFHAMFPNRAMTSSEDTSAYETRGAFAGDPAKHIASSYDVENASWGDTHRATWKKIAERGFVAGGFVWTGFDYHGEPTPYAWPTIASFFGILDLCGFPKTAFDIHRAHWVDDAPVVSLAPRPAPVRREGQPITVLVMSNAEQVALRLNERELGTQAVDRWMGNSWTVPYAPGRIEVVALRGGRIVARAAHETVGAAVALRLTPARR
;
A
#
# COMPACT_ATOMS: atom_id res chain seq x y z
N VAL A 1 28.77 5.81 37.36
CA VAL A 1 28.07 5.13 36.25
C VAL A 1 29.13 4.45 35.40
N VAL A 2 29.02 3.14 35.16
CA VAL A 2 29.98 2.37 34.33
C VAL A 2 29.40 1.97 32.97
N ASP A 3 28.07 2.10 32.79
CA ASP A 3 27.34 1.94 31.54
C ASP A 3 26.00 2.71 31.61
N GLU A 4 25.52 3.21 30.48
CA GLU A 4 24.20 3.86 30.32
C GLU A 4 23.63 3.52 28.95
N ARG A 5 22.38 3.00 28.92
CA ARG A 5 21.63 2.76 27.69
C ARG A 5 20.30 3.50 27.71
N ARG A 6 19.97 4.13 26.60
CA ARG A 6 18.66 4.78 26.38
C ARG A 6 17.90 4.04 25.29
N VAL A 7 16.64 3.74 25.58
CA VAL A 7 15.73 3.04 24.65
C VAL A 7 14.46 3.88 24.57
N ALA A 8 14.11 4.31 23.36
CA ALA A 8 12.83 4.95 23.13
C ALA A 8 11.71 3.91 23.23
N ILE A 9 10.62 4.28 23.89
CA ILE A 9 9.42 3.44 24.04
C ILE A 9 8.18 4.31 23.81
N GLY A 10 7.04 3.68 23.55
CA GLY A 10 5.75 4.36 23.47
C GLY A 10 4.64 3.56 24.15
N PHE A 11 3.66 4.28 24.70
CA PHE A 11 2.52 3.69 25.39
C PHE A 11 1.32 3.65 24.44
N ARG A 12 0.82 2.44 24.17
CA ARG A 12 -0.35 2.19 23.34
C ARG A 12 -0.93 0.81 23.62
N THR A 13 -2.21 0.63 23.33
CA THR A 13 -2.85 -0.68 23.27
C THR A 13 -3.19 -1.02 21.83
N ILE A 14 -3.07 -2.30 21.49
CA ILE A 14 -3.46 -2.83 20.17
C ILE A 14 -4.42 -3.98 20.38
N ARG A 15 -5.39 -4.10 19.47
CA ARG A 15 -6.35 -5.22 19.47
C ARG A 15 -6.81 -5.51 18.06
N PHE A 16 -6.70 -6.77 17.66
CA PHE A 16 -7.30 -7.30 16.45
C PHE A 16 -8.59 -8.01 16.84
N ASP A 17 -9.71 -7.42 16.43
CA ASP A 17 -11.05 -7.92 16.64
C ASP A 17 -11.50 -8.73 15.42
N PRO A 18 -12.02 -9.95 15.60
CA PRO A 18 -12.42 -10.78 14.47
C PRO A 18 -13.66 -10.28 13.73
N ALA A 19 -14.50 -9.44 14.35
CA ALA A 19 -15.72 -8.89 13.73
C ALA A 19 -15.54 -7.42 13.30
N GLN A 20 -14.61 -6.69 13.93
CA GLN A 20 -14.46 -5.25 13.78
C GLN A 20 -13.06 -4.81 13.33
N GLY A 21 -12.15 -5.74 12.99
CA GLY A 21 -10.85 -5.37 12.45
C GLY A 21 -9.90 -4.82 13.51
N PHE A 22 -9.20 -3.72 13.24
CA PHE A 22 -8.10 -3.26 14.09
C PHE A 22 -8.45 -2.07 14.98
N TYR A 23 -7.95 -2.12 16.21
CA TYR A 23 -8.06 -1.06 17.21
C TYR A 23 -6.69 -0.63 17.70
N LEU A 24 -6.50 0.68 17.80
CA LEU A 24 -5.35 1.34 18.41
C LEU A 24 -5.85 2.31 19.49
N ASN A 25 -5.47 2.10 20.75
CA ASN A 25 -5.95 2.89 21.89
C ASN A 25 -7.49 2.96 21.94
N ASP A 26 -8.14 1.81 21.81
CA ASP A 26 -9.60 1.63 21.78
C ASP A 26 -10.34 2.41 20.67
N ARG A 27 -9.61 2.95 19.69
CA ARG A 27 -10.18 3.54 18.49
C ARG A 27 -10.07 2.58 17.33
N HIS A 28 -11.18 2.34 16.66
CA HIS A 28 -11.19 1.56 15.41
C HIS A 28 -10.38 2.31 14.35
N VAL A 29 -9.38 1.64 13.77
CA VAL A 29 -8.48 2.19 12.75
C VAL A 29 -8.33 1.16 11.64
N LYS A 30 -8.70 1.51 10.41
CA LYS A 30 -8.41 0.68 9.24
C LYS A 30 -6.92 0.78 8.90
N ILE A 31 -6.26 -0.36 8.74
CA ILE A 31 -4.88 -0.43 8.25
C ILE A 31 -4.87 -0.08 6.76
N LYS A 32 -4.21 1.03 6.43
CA LYS A 32 -4.01 1.60 5.09
C LYS A 32 -2.52 1.49 4.77
N GLY A 33 -2.11 0.26 4.49
CA GLY A 33 -0.71 -0.13 4.46
C GLY A 33 -0.16 -0.33 3.06
N VAL A 34 1.16 -0.34 2.99
CA VAL A 34 1.91 -0.71 1.79
C VAL A 34 3.03 -1.69 2.11
N CYS A 35 3.31 -2.61 1.21
CA CYS A 35 4.52 -3.43 1.20
C CYS A 35 5.70 -2.59 0.69
N LEU A 36 6.85 -2.66 1.37
CA LEU A 36 8.06 -1.94 0.98
C LEU A 36 9.26 -2.87 0.87
N HIS A 37 9.91 -2.83 -0.31
CA HIS A 37 11.28 -3.28 -0.46
C HIS A 37 12.29 -2.20 -0.04
N GLN A 38 13.52 -2.65 0.23
CA GLN A 38 14.56 -1.87 0.90
C GLN A 38 15.26 -0.84 0.01
N ASP A 39 15.22 -1.00 -1.32
CA ASP A 39 16.01 -0.19 -2.25
C ASP A 39 15.35 1.12 -2.70
N HIS A 40 16.14 1.97 -3.37
CA HIS A 40 15.68 3.19 -4.02
C HIS A 40 16.54 3.52 -5.25
N ALA A 41 15.99 4.26 -6.21
CA ALA A 41 16.73 4.73 -7.39
C ALA A 41 18.06 5.43 -7.01
N GLY A 42 19.13 5.08 -7.72
CA GLY A 42 20.43 5.76 -7.62
C GLY A 42 21.30 5.37 -6.41
N VAL A 43 20.73 4.77 -5.35
CA VAL A 43 21.48 4.34 -4.15
C VAL A 43 21.37 2.84 -3.86
N GLY A 44 20.52 2.12 -4.60
CA GLY A 44 20.27 0.70 -4.36
C GLY A 44 19.76 0.49 -2.92
N VAL A 45 20.35 -0.46 -2.21
CA VAL A 45 19.97 -0.80 -0.82
C VAL A 45 20.63 0.11 0.23
N ALA A 46 21.58 0.96 -0.15
CA ALA A 46 22.26 1.88 0.75
C ALA A 46 21.47 3.19 0.92
N VAL A 47 20.19 3.07 1.32
CA VAL A 47 19.26 4.20 1.43
C VAL A 47 19.61 5.04 2.67
N PRO A 48 20.01 6.32 2.52
CA PRO A 48 20.31 7.18 3.66
C PRO A 48 19.04 7.53 4.45
N ASP A 49 19.16 7.75 5.77
CA ASP A 49 18.05 8.07 6.69
C ASP A 49 17.17 9.21 6.17
N ALA A 50 17.79 10.21 5.55
CA ALA A 50 17.09 11.37 5.05
C ALA A 50 16.24 11.06 3.81
N LEU A 51 16.66 10.07 3.00
CA LEU A 51 15.87 9.56 1.88
C LEU A 51 14.79 8.60 2.40
N LEU A 52 15.08 7.79 3.40
CA LEU A 52 14.10 6.93 4.07
C LEU A 52 12.96 7.77 4.67
N ARG A 53 13.30 8.83 5.42
CA ARG A 53 12.33 9.82 5.92
C ARG A 53 11.48 10.39 4.80
N TRP A 54 12.11 10.85 3.72
CA TRP A 54 11.39 11.41 2.58
C TRP A 54 10.43 10.39 1.96
N ARG A 55 10.84 9.13 1.81
CA ARG A 55 9.96 8.05 1.33
C ARG A 55 8.72 7.90 2.22
N LEU A 56 8.91 7.89 3.54
CA LEU A 56 7.81 7.81 4.51
C LEU A 56 6.92 9.05 4.50
N GLU A 57 7.47 10.25 4.27
CA GLU A 57 6.69 11.49 4.13
C GLU A 57 5.80 11.42 2.89
N ARG A 58 6.29 10.86 1.78
CA ARG A 58 5.47 10.62 0.57
C ARG A 58 4.31 9.68 0.87
N LEU A 59 4.54 8.60 1.60
CA LEU A 59 3.48 7.66 2.01
C LEU A 59 2.47 8.35 2.94
N LYS A 60 2.91 9.15 3.93
CA LYS A 60 1.99 9.91 4.78
C LYS A 60 1.13 10.89 3.98
N ALA A 61 1.70 11.59 3.02
CA ALA A 61 0.96 12.50 2.15
C ALA A 61 -0.13 11.78 1.31
N MET A 62 0.00 10.47 1.13
CA MET A 62 -1.00 9.63 0.47
C MET A 62 -2.18 9.26 1.39
N GLY A 63 -2.02 9.39 2.71
CA GLY A 63 -2.94 8.85 3.72
C GLY A 63 -2.54 7.47 4.25
N CYS A 64 -1.36 6.97 3.90
CA CYS A 64 -0.84 5.70 4.39
C CYS A 64 -0.60 5.76 5.92
N ASN A 65 -1.03 4.74 6.64
CA ASN A 65 -0.80 4.63 8.08
C ASN A 65 -0.04 3.38 8.50
N ALA A 66 0.26 2.46 7.58
CA ALA A 66 0.92 1.20 7.91
C ALA A 66 2.00 0.78 6.90
N ILE A 67 2.97 0.02 7.38
CA ILE A 67 4.08 -0.51 6.56
C ILE A 67 4.22 -2.00 6.82
N ARG A 68 4.38 -2.79 5.76
CA ARG A 68 4.86 -4.16 5.85
C ARG A 68 6.29 -4.24 5.33
N CYS A 69 7.18 -4.82 6.13
CA CYS A 69 8.60 -4.97 5.83
C CYS A 69 8.87 -6.15 4.88
N SER A 70 8.34 -6.06 3.66
CA SER A 70 8.39 -7.15 2.67
C SER A 70 9.79 -7.33 2.06
N HIS A 71 10.48 -8.45 2.24
CA HIS A 71 10.18 -9.53 3.18
C HIS A 71 11.45 -9.78 3.98
N GLY A 72 11.59 -9.15 5.14
CA GLY A 72 12.76 -9.31 5.99
C GLY A 72 12.95 -8.19 7.00
N ALA A 73 13.96 -8.39 7.85
CA ALA A 73 14.33 -7.46 8.90
C ALA A 73 14.57 -6.04 8.33
N PRO A 74 13.79 -5.03 8.72
CA PRO A 74 13.99 -3.68 8.22
C PRO A 74 15.27 -3.07 8.78
N ALA A 75 15.73 -1.99 8.15
CA ALA A 75 16.70 -1.09 8.75
C ALA A 75 16.13 -0.53 10.07
N PRO A 76 16.89 -0.48 11.19
CA PRO A 76 16.41 0.09 12.45
C PRO A 76 15.85 1.51 12.31
N GLU A 77 16.45 2.30 11.41
CA GLU A 77 16.07 3.68 11.13
C GLU A 77 14.66 3.78 10.54
N LEU A 78 14.16 2.73 9.87
CA LEU A 78 12.78 2.67 9.38
C LEU A 78 11.80 2.63 10.55
N LEU A 79 12.10 1.80 11.56
CA LEU A 79 11.25 1.65 12.75
C LEU A 79 11.31 2.91 13.65
N ASP A 80 12.49 3.50 13.81
CA ASP A 80 12.65 4.79 14.50
C ASP A 80 11.83 5.91 13.84
N LEU A 81 11.80 5.94 12.51
CA LEU A 81 10.98 6.90 11.77
C LEU A 81 9.49 6.54 11.86
N ALA A 82 9.13 5.26 11.78
CA ALA A 82 7.76 4.78 11.92
C ALA A 82 7.16 5.20 13.28
N ASP A 83 7.92 5.03 14.37
CA ASP A 83 7.54 5.49 15.70
C ASP A 83 7.28 6.99 15.76
N ARG A 84 8.20 7.79 15.19
CA ARG A 84 8.12 9.27 15.23
C ARG A 84 7.04 9.83 14.34
N MET A 85 6.74 9.16 13.22
CA MET A 85 5.79 9.63 12.21
C MET A 85 4.38 9.04 12.39
N GLY A 86 4.20 8.11 13.33
CA GLY A 86 2.90 7.49 13.61
C GLY A 86 2.48 6.52 12.52
N PHE A 87 3.37 5.61 12.13
CA PHE A 87 3.02 4.41 11.37
C PHE A 87 2.82 3.22 12.30
N VAL A 88 1.95 2.28 11.90
CA VAL A 88 1.97 0.92 12.43
C VAL A 88 2.72 0.00 11.48
N VAL A 89 3.39 -1.02 12.01
CA VAL A 89 4.31 -1.86 11.24
C VAL A 89 3.98 -3.34 11.42
N MET A 90 3.89 -4.06 10.31
CA MET A 90 4.04 -5.50 10.25
C MET A 90 5.51 -5.81 9.95
N ASP A 91 6.22 -6.20 11.00
CA ASP A 91 7.64 -6.54 10.91
C ASP A 91 7.77 -8.03 10.58
N GLU A 92 8.61 -8.36 9.61
CA GLU A 92 8.53 -9.64 8.90
C GLU A 92 9.86 -10.36 8.84
N ASN A 93 9.80 -11.65 9.14
CA ASN A 93 10.87 -12.60 8.89
C ASN A 93 10.67 -13.30 7.53
N ARG A 94 11.69 -13.28 6.67
CA ARG A 94 11.67 -14.03 5.40
C ARG A 94 11.83 -15.53 5.59
N GLN A 95 12.65 -15.91 6.58
CA GLN A 95 13.26 -17.23 6.63
C GLN A 95 12.32 -18.23 7.28
N PHE A 96 11.56 -18.96 6.46
CA PHE A 96 10.70 -20.04 6.92
C PHE A 96 11.51 -21.30 7.21
N ASN A 97 12.26 -21.27 8.31
CA ASN A 97 13.17 -22.35 8.67
C ASN A 97 13.34 -22.43 10.20
N PRO A 98 13.02 -23.58 10.83
CA PRO A 98 13.13 -23.75 12.28
C PRO A 98 14.53 -24.20 12.76
N ALA A 99 15.52 -24.31 11.88
CA ALA A 99 16.86 -24.71 12.29
C ALA A 99 17.47 -23.65 13.23
N PRO A 100 18.36 -24.04 14.16
CA PRO A 100 18.85 -23.16 15.23
C PRO A 100 19.37 -21.80 14.74
N ASP A 101 20.12 -21.76 13.64
CA ASP A 101 20.70 -20.51 13.11
C ASP A 101 19.64 -19.53 12.58
N TYR A 102 18.58 -20.04 11.97
CA TYR A 102 17.47 -19.22 11.46
C TYR A 102 16.55 -18.76 12.58
N LEU A 103 16.31 -19.62 13.58
CA LEU A 103 15.62 -19.20 14.80
C LEU A 103 16.41 -18.13 15.55
N ALA A 104 17.74 -18.22 15.60
CA ALA A 104 18.56 -17.17 16.20
C ALA A 104 18.39 -15.83 15.48
N GLN A 105 18.20 -15.82 14.15
CA GLN A 105 17.90 -14.60 13.38
C GLN A 105 16.50 -14.05 13.68
N LEU A 106 15.48 -14.91 13.74
CA LEU A 106 14.13 -14.50 14.15
C LEU A 106 14.15 -13.93 15.58
N GLU A 107 14.78 -14.62 16.52
CA GLU A 107 14.91 -14.13 17.89
C GLU A 107 15.69 -12.82 17.99
N TRP A 108 16.72 -12.63 17.14
CA TRP A 108 17.44 -11.36 17.04
C TRP A 108 16.52 -10.23 16.58
N LEU A 109 15.71 -10.44 15.53
CA LEU A 109 14.71 -9.48 15.06
C LEU A 109 13.78 -9.06 16.21
N ILE A 110 13.14 -10.04 16.87
CA ILE A 110 12.21 -9.74 17.97
C ILE A 110 12.90 -9.00 19.12
N ARG A 111 14.12 -9.40 19.51
CA ARG A 111 14.87 -8.73 20.59
C ARG A 111 15.22 -7.29 20.23
N ARG A 112 15.60 -7.04 18.98
CA ARG A 112 15.94 -5.71 18.47
C ARG A 112 14.72 -4.81 18.49
N ASP A 113 13.58 -5.32 18.02
CA ASP A 113 12.48 -4.45 17.58
C ASP A 113 11.28 -4.39 18.53
N ARG A 114 11.17 -5.29 19.53
CA ARG A 114 10.04 -5.34 20.47
C ARG A 114 9.78 -4.08 21.30
N ASN A 115 10.72 -3.13 21.34
CA ASN A 115 10.52 -1.85 22.03
C ASN A 115 9.92 -0.75 21.14
N HIS A 116 9.86 -0.96 19.82
CA HIS A 116 9.24 -0.01 18.89
C HIS A 116 7.70 -0.02 19.07
N PRO A 117 7.07 1.08 19.49
CA PRO A 117 5.62 1.16 19.60
C PRO A 117 4.90 1.00 18.26
N SER A 118 5.55 1.32 17.14
CA SER A 118 5.00 1.16 15.79
C SER A 118 4.77 -0.30 15.39
N VAL A 119 5.57 -1.24 15.88
CA VAL A 119 5.37 -2.66 15.54
C VAL A 119 4.08 -3.16 16.19
N ILE A 120 3.17 -3.72 15.38
CA ILE A 120 1.87 -4.24 15.83
C ILE A 120 1.64 -5.71 15.44
N LEU A 121 2.45 -6.26 14.53
CA LEU A 121 2.34 -7.63 14.03
C LEU A 121 3.73 -8.19 13.75
N TRP A 122 3.96 -9.43 14.17
CA TRP A 122 5.14 -10.21 13.79
C TRP A 122 4.76 -11.21 12.69
N SER A 123 5.24 -11.00 11.47
CA SER A 123 5.04 -11.94 10.37
C SER A 123 6.18 -12.96 10.34
N VAL A 124 5.86 -14.25 10.46
CA VAL A 124 6.88 -15.31 10.50
C VAL A 124 7.33 -15.80 9.13
N PHE A 125 6.55 -15.55 8.07
CA PHE A 125 6.90 -15.86 6.67
C PHE A 125 6.00 -15.13 5.65
N ASN A 126 6.40 -15.22 4.37
CA ASN A 126 5.58 -14.88 3.21
C ASN A 126 5.49 -16.02 2.18
N GLU A 127 4.27 -16.41 1.80
CA GLU A 127 3.94 -17.31 0.67
C GLU A 127 4.72 -18.61 0.62
N GLU A 128 4.74 -19.35 1.72
CA GLU A 128 5.55 -20.56 1.83
C GLU A 128 4.82 -21.79 1.27
N PRO A 129 5.43 -22.59 0.37
CA PRO A 129 4.81 -23.78 -0.20
C PRO A 129 4.33 -24.80 0.84
N MET A 130 4.96 -24.82 2.01
CA MET A 130 4.65 -25.75 3.10
C MET A 130 3.51 -25.27 4.01
N GLN A 131 2.87 -24.12 3.74
CA GLN A 131 1.82 -23.53 4.59
C GLN A 131 0.57 -24.42 4.81
N ALA A 132 0.41 -25.47 4.00
CA ALA A 132 -0.68 -26.45 4.07
C ALA A 132 -0.21 -27.88 4.43
N THR A 133 0.93 -27.99 5.11
CA THR A 133 1.51 -29.29 5.50
C THR A 133 1.69 -29.38 7.01
N GLU A 134 1.64 -30.59 7.57
CA GLU A 134 1.90 -30.81 9.00
C GLU A 134 3.28 -30.29 9.40
N ALA A 135 4.29 -30.53 8.57
CA ALA A 135 5.63 -30.00 8.79
C ALA A 135 5.65 -28.48 8.85
N GLY A 136 4.97 -27.79 7.92
CA GLY A 136 4.88 -26.33 7.94
C GLY A 136 4.12 -25.78 9.15
N VAL A 137 3.04 -26.46 9.57
CA VAL A 137 2.31 -26.14 10.80
C VAL A 137 3.22 -26.25 12.03
N GLU A 138 4.00 -27.32 12.14
CA GLU A 138 4.97 -27.50 13.24
C GLU A 138 6.12 -26.48 13.19
N MET A 139 6.59 -26.11 12.00
CA MET A 139 7.57 -25.04 11.82
C MET A 139 7.04 -23.71 12.38
N VAL A 140 5.81 -23.33 12.03
CA VAL A 140 5.18 -22.12 12.57
C VAL A 140 4.96 -22.22 14.07
N ARG A 141 4.52 -23.37 14.61
CA ARG A 141 4.39 -23.55 16.06
C ARG A 141 5.70 -23.29 16.78
N ARG A 142 6.81 -23.80 16.26
CA ARG A 142 8.15 -23.58 16.81
C ARG A 142 8.61 -22.12 16.68
N MET A 143 8.38 -21.48 15.55
CA MET A 143 8.71 -20.06 15.34
C MET A 143 7.86 -19.16 16.25
N ALA A 144 6.56 -19.43 16.36
CA ALA A 144 5.66 -18.69 17.22
C ALA A 144 6.03 -18.85 18.70
N HIS A 145 6.43 -20.05 19.13
CA HIS A 145 6.98 -20.27 20.46
C HIS A 145 8.22 -19.41 20.73
N ALA A 146 9.16 -19.35 19.78
CA ALA A 146 10.35 -18.49 19.90
C ALA A 146 10.00 -17.00 20.00
N VAL A 147 9.04 -16.52 19.19
CA VAL A 147 8.54 -15.13 19.28
C VAL A 147 7.92 -14.86 20.64
N ARG A 148 6.96 -15.68 21.09
CA ARG A 148 6.25 -15.48 22.38
C ARG A 148 7.16 -15.52 23.60
N LYS A 149 8.28 -16.25 23.54
CA LYS A 149 9.29 -16.24 24.60
C LYS A 149 9.95 -14.87 24.78
N LEU A 150 9.94 -14.04 23.74
CA LEU A 150 10.61 -12.74 23.70
C LEU A 150 9.63 -11.56 23.70
N ASP A 151 8.46 -11.74 23.10
CA ASP A 151 7.39 -10.76 23.05
C ASP A 151 6.03 -11.47 22.88
N ASP A 152 5.21 -11.45 23.92
CA ASP A 152 3.82 -11.93 23.93
C ASP A 152 2.80 -10.78 23.83
N SER A 153 3.27 -9.54 23.73
CA SER A 153 2.41 -8.33 23.71
C SER A 153 1.86 -8.00 22.31
N ARG A 154 2.34 -8.69 21.26
CA ARG A 154 1.96 -8.47 19.87
C ARG A 154 1.49 -9.76 19.21
N PRO A 155 0.43 -9.71 18.38
CA PRO A 155 -0.02 -10.87 17.62
C PRO A 155 1.01 -11.31 16.57
N ILE A 156 1.02 -12.61 16.33
CA ILE A 156 1.80 -13.27 15.29
C ILE A 156 0.90 -13.50 14.08
N THR A 157 1.42 -13.25 12.89
CA THR A 157 0.77 -13.48 11.60
C THR A 157 1.67 -14.29 10.68
N ALA A 158 1.10 -14.81 9.60
CA ALA A 158 1.81 -15.30 8.43
C ALA A 158 1.07 -14.79 7.19
N ALA A 159 1.81 -14.47 6.12
CA ALA A 159 1.21 -14.02 4.86
C ALA A 159 0.98 -15.22 3.94
N LEU A 160 -0.26 -15.69 3.84
CA LEU A 160 -0.65 -16.87 3.06
C LEU A 160 -1.24 -16.49 1.71
N ASN A 161 -0.83 -17.18 0.66
CA ASN A 161 -1.40 -17.10 -0.69
C ASN A 161 -2.23 -18.35 -1.04
N GLY A 162 -2.99 -18.88 -0.07
CA GLY A 162 -3.91 -19.99 -0.31
C GLY A 162 -4.10 -20.90 0.90
N SER A 163 -4.73 -22.05 0.67
CA SER A 163 -4.88 -23.14 1.66
C SER A 163 -5.58 -22.73 2.96
N PHE A 164 -6.44 -21.71 2.91
CA PHE A 164 -7.14 -21.18 4.09
C PHE A 164 -8.19 -22.14 4.67
N PHE A 165 -8.68 -23.06 3.83
CA PHE A 165 -9.78 -23.99 4.14
C PHE A 165 -9.31 -25.44 4.26
N ASP A 166 -8.02 -25.69 4.09
CA ASP A 166 -7.46 -27.02 4.20
C ASP A 166 -7.52 -27.49 5.65
N PRO A 167 -7.70 -28.81 5.90
CA PRO A 167 -7.76 -29.34 7.26
C PRO A 167 -6.46 -29.06 8.03
N VAL A 168 -5.34 -29.03 7.31
CA VAL A 168 -4.01 -28.72 7.83
C VAL A 168 -3.55 -27.41 7.19
N THR A 169 -3.49 -26.35 8.00
CA THR A 169 -3.09 -25.02 7.51
C THR A 169 -2.46 -24.20 8.62
N VAL A 170 -1.46 -23.41 8.26
CA VAL A 170 -0.84 -22.42 9.15
C VAL A 170 -1.84 -21.38 9.65
N ALA A 171 -2.91 -21.10 8.91
CA ALA A 171 -3.97 -20.19 9.35
C ALA A 171 -4.61 -20.58 10.69
N ASN A 172 -4.47 -21.85 11.12
CA ASN A 172 -4.93 -22.34 12.41
C ASN A 172 -3.98 -22.06 13.59
N VAL A 173 -2.76 -21.59 13.33
CA VAL A 173 -1.69 -21.44 14.34
C VAL A 173 -1.44 -19.98 14.71
N VAL A 174 -1.64 -19.06 13.78
CA VAL A 174 -1.35 -17.63 13.95
C VAL A 174 -2.49 -16.88 14.62
N ASP A 175 -2.19 -15.75 15.28
CA ASP A 175 -3.18 -14.92 15.98
C ASP A 175 -4.04 -14.11 15.00
N VAL A 176 -3.43 -13.68 13.89
CA VAL A 176 -4.10 -12.95 12.80
C VAL A 176 -3.76 -13.66 11.49
N THR A 177 -4.77 -14.02 10.71
CA THR A 177 -4.57 -14.65 9.40
C THR A 177 -4.28 -13.56 8.35
N GLY A 178 -3.10 -13.63 7.71
CA GLY A 178 -2.73 -12.76 6.59
C GLY A 178 -3.13 -13.36 5.24
N PHE A 179 -3.91 -12.61 4.46
CA PHE A 179 -4.31 -13.00 3.12
C PHE A 179 -3.51 -12.24 2.06
N ASN A 180 -2.86 -12.96 1.15
CA ASN A 180 -2.29 -12.42 -0.06
C ASN A 180 -3.24 -12.65 -1.24
N TYR A 181 -3.82 -11.61 -1.82
CA TYR A 181 -4.60 -11.68 -3.08
C TYR A 181 -5.93 -12.45 -3.09
N TYR A 182 -6.43 -12.92 -1.95
CA TYR A 182 -7.70 -13.68 -1.85
C TYR A 182 -8.86 -12.86 -1.28
N GLN A 183 -9.06 -11.62 -1.74
CA GLN A 183 -10.12 -10.73 -1.23
C GLN A 183 -11.53 -11.32 -1.40
N ASN A 184 -11.72 -12.19 -2.41
CA ASN A 184 -13.00 -12.85 -2.67
C ASN A 184 -13.33 -13.94 -1.64
N ASP A 185 -12.35 -14.43 -0.87
CA ASP A 185 -12.55 -15.47 0.15
C ASP A 185 -12.79 -14.90 1.55
N TYR A 186 -12.69 -13.59 1.76
CA TYR A 186 -12.84 -12.95 3.07
C TYR A 186 -14.17 -13.29 3.75
N ASP A 187 -15.29 -13.17 3.05
CA ASP A 187 -16.61 -13.42 3.64
C ASP A 187 -16.78 -14.89 4.00
N ARG A 188 -16.32 -15.80 3.12
CA ARG A 188 -16.36 -17.24 3.34
C ARG A 188 -15.51 -17.63 4.55
N PHE A 189 -14.30 -17.10 4.63
CA PHE A 189 -13.41 -17.37 5.76
C PHE A 189 -13.96 -16.81 7.07
N HIS A 190 -14.47 -15.58 7.09
CA HIS A 190 -15.09 -15.00 8.28
C HIS A 190 -16.31 -15.80 8.74
N ALA A 191 -17.16 -16.27 7.82
CA ALA A 191 -18.32 -17.10 8.15
C ALA A 191 -17.92 -18.46 8.76
N MET A 192 -16.85 -19.08 8.25
CA MET A 192 -16.35 -20.38 8.74
C MET A 192 -15.56 -20.25 10.05
N PHE A 193 -14.83 -19.15 10.23
CA PHE A 193 -13.94 -18.91 11.36
C PHE A 193 -14.22 -17.55 12.03
N PRO A 194 -15.43 -17.34 12.60
CA PRO A 194 -15.88 -16.03 13.06
C PRO A 194 -15.10 -15.46 14.25
N ASN A 195 -14.31 -16.27 14.93
CA ASN A 195 -13.47 -15.86 16.06
C ASN A 195 -12.01 -15.56 15.66
N ARG A 196 -11.69 -15.60 14.36
CA ARG A 196 -10.33 -15.34 13.87
C ARG A 196 -10.21 -13.96 13.25
N ALA A 197 -9.23 -13.20 13.72
CA ALA A 197 -8.87 -11.93 13.11
C ALA A 197 -8.14 -12.16 11.79
N MET A 198 -8.33 -11.23 10.86
CA MET A 198 -7.68 -11.27 9.56
C MET A 198 -7.25 -9.89 9.08
N THR A 199 -6.25 -9.88 8.19
CA THR A 199 -5.83 -8.71 7.44
C THR A 199 -5.50 -9.13 6.01
N SER A 200 -5.62 -8.22 5.04
CA SER A 200 -4.86 -8.41 3.81
C SER A 200 -3.39 -8.18 4.13
N SER A 201 -2.54 -9.19 4.00
CA SER A 201 -1.09 -9.07 4.16
C SER A 201 -0.39 -8.66 2.87
N GLU A 202 -1.04 -8.92 1.72
CA GLU A 202 -0.62 -8.45 0.41
C GLU A 202 -1.85 -8.33 -0.50
N ASP A 203 -1.94 -7.26 -1.28
CA ASP A 203 -3.07 -7.05 -2.17
C ASP A 203 -2.72 -6.25 -3.41
N THR A 204 -3.70 -6.08 -4.30
CA THR A 204 -3.57 -5.34 -5.55
C THR A 204 -2.68 -6.03 -6.57
N SER A 205 -1.37 -5.76 -6.61
CA SER A 205 -0.49 -6.15 -7.74
C SER A 205 -0.99 -5.65 -9.10
N ALA A 206 -1.42 -4.37 -9.14
CA ALA A 206 -1.73 -3.63 -10.35
C ALA A 206 -0.44 -3.12 -11.02
N TYR A 207 -0.47 -2.91 -12.33
CA TYR A 207 0.65 -2.37 -13.09
C TYR A 207 0.37 -0.94 -13.52
N GLU A 208 1.30 -0.01 -13.24
CA GLU A 208 1.23 1.34 -13.78
C GLU A 208 2.62 1.85 -14.21
N THR A 209 2.69 2.50 -15.39
CA THR A 209 3.83 3.31 -15.81
C THR A 209 3.47 4.79 -15.71
N ARG A 210 4.17 5.54 -14.85
CA ARG A 210 3.86 6.95 -14.56
C ARG A 210 3.66 7.79 -15.82
N GLY A 211 2.47 8.35 -15.99
CA GLY A 211 2.15 9.29 -17.07
C GLY A 211 1.81 8.63 -18.41
N ALA A 212 1.81 7.31 -18.49
CA ALA A 212 1.26 6.58 -19.62
C ALA A 212 -0.25 6.39 -19.42
N PHE A 213 -1.04 6.79 -20.41
CA PHE A 213 -2.51 6.66 -20.38
C PHE A 213 -3.02 5.81 -21.55
N ALA A 214 -2.12 5.01 -22.11
CA ALA A 214 -2.36 3.95 -23.05
C ALA A 214 -1.24 2.92 -22.83
N GLY A 215 -1.60 1.65 -22.65
CA GLY A 215 -0.62 0.58 -22.53
C GLY A 215 0.07 0.31 -23.86
N ASP A 216 1.35 -0.05 -23.81
CA ASP A 216 2.13 -0.50 -24.96
C ASP A 216 3.03 -1.65 -24.51
N PRO A 217 2.55 -2.91 -24.62
CA PRO A 217 3.30 -4.08 -24.20
C PRO A 217 4.62 -4.26 -24.94
N ALA A 218 4.76 -3.78 -26.18
CA ALA A 218 6.01 -3.87 -26.93
C ALA A 218 7.09 -2.93 -26.38
N LYS A 219 6.69 -1.87 -25.69
CA LYS A 219 7.60 -0.92 -25.01
C LYS A 219 7.66 -1.12 -23.51
N HIS A 220 7.02 -2.17 -22.99
CA HIS A 220 6.91 -2.46 -21.56
C HIS A 220 6.26 -1.29 -20.80
N ILE A 221 5.16 -0.74 -21.33
CA ILE A 221 4.42 0.38 -20.74
C ILE A 221 3.03 -0.11 -20.30
N ALA A 222 2.73 0.04 -19.02
CA ALA A 222 1.42 -0.20 -18.44
C ALA A 222 0.64 1.12 -18.26
N SER A 223 -0.66 1.08 -18.51
CA SER A 223 -1.55 2.23 -18.40
C SER A 223 -1.73 2.67 -16.94
N SER A 224 -1.56 3.96 -16.66
CA SER A 224 -1.89 4.61 -15.38
C SER A 224 -3.39 4.89 -15.20
N TYR A 225 -4.28 4.09 -15.82
CA TYR A 225 -5.73 4.16 -15.59
C TYR A 225 -6.23 3.11 -14.62
N ASP A 226 -5.33 2.36 -13.96
CA ASP A 226 -5.68 1.29 -13.03
C ASP A 226 -6.56 0.23 -13.71
N VAL A 227 -6.05 -0.35 -14.80
CA VAL A 227 -6.76 -1.31 -15.69
C VAL A 227 -5.94 -2.56 -16.01
N GLU A 228 -4.68 -2.61 -15.59
CA GLU A 228 -3.77 -3.74 -15.82
C GLU A 228 -3.28 -4.24 -14.45
N ASN A 229 -3.23 -5.56 -14.27
CA ASN A 229 -2.82 -6.20 -13.03
C ASN A 229 -2.30 -7.61 -13.28
N ALA A 230 -1.60 -8.16 -12.29
CA ALA A 230 -1.18 -9.55 -12.30
C ALA A 230 -2.38 -10.50 -12.35
N SER A 231 -2.19 -11.71 -12.88
CA SER A 231 -3.26 -12.71 -13.00
C SER A 231 -3.80 -13.17 -11.64
N TRP A 232 -3.01 -13.04 -10.58
CA TRP A 232 -3.41 -13.28 -9.19
C TRP A 232 -3.91 -12.01 -8.50
N GLY A 233 -3.64 -10.83 -9.05
CA GLY A 233 -3.96 -9.54 -8.45
C GLY A 233 -5.32 -8.97 -8.90
N ASP A 234 -5.55 -7.70 -8.57
CA ASP A 234 -6.69 -6.90 -8.97
C ASP A 234 -6.27 -5.41 -9.00
N THR A 235 -7.10 -4.54 -9.57
CA THR A 235 -6.87 -3.09 -9.61
C THR A 235 -6.85 -2.46 -8.21
N HIS A 236 -6.20 -1.31 -8.04
CA HIS A 236 -6.16 -0.57 -6.78
C HIS A 236 -7.59 -0.24 -6.29
N ARG A 237 -8.46 0.20 -7.20
CA ARG A 237 -9.85 0.57 -6.88
C ARG A 237 -10.69 -0.63 -6.44
N ALA A 238 -10.66 -1.72 -7.20
CA ALA A 238 -11.46 -2.90 -6.88
C ALA A 238 -10.98 -3.59 -5.59
N THR A 239 -9.66 -3.69 -5.42
CA THR A 239 -9.04 -4.27 -4.23
C THR A 239 -9.42 -3.51 -2.96
N TRP A 240 -9.19 -2.19 -2.94
CA TRP A 240 -9.45 -1.40 -1.74
C TRP A 240 -10.94 -1.39 -1.39
N LYS A 241 -11.83 -1.34 -2.38
CA LYS A 241 -13.28 -1.45 -2.14
C LYS A 241 -13.62 -2.73 -1.34
N LYS A 242 -13.08 -3.87 -1.77
CA LYS A 242 -13.32 -5.16 -1.10
C LYS A 242 -12.82 -5.17 0.36
N ILE A 243 -11.70 -4.49 0.63
CA ILE A 243 -11.15 -4.37 1.99
C ILE A 243 -11.95 -3.37 2.83
N ALA A 244 -12.26 -2.19 2.28
CA ALA A 244 -12.89 -1.09 2.99
C ALA A 244 -14.33 -1.40 3.42
N GLU A 245 -15.11 -2.07 2.57
CA GLU A 245 -16.51 -2.42 2.85
C GLU A 245 -16.68 -3.48 3.95
N ARG A 246 -15.61 -4.21 4.30
CA ARG A 246 -15.65 -5.29 5.28
C ARG A 246 -15.06 -4.86 6.62
N GLY A 247 -15.92 -4.58 7.60
CA GLY A 247 -15.50 -4.17 8.94
C GLY A 247 -14.59 -5.17 9.67
N PHE A 248 -14.78 -6.47 9.43
CA PHE A 248 -14.01 -7.55 10.06
C PHE A 248 -12.59 -7.72 9.49
N VAL A 249 -12.27 -7.10 8.35
CA VAL A 249 -10.91 -7.09 7.80
C VAL A 249 -10.14 -5.92 8.42
N ALA A 250 -9.04 -6.18 9.12
CA ALA A 250 -8.25 -5.15 9.80
C ALA A 250 -7.75 -4.02 8.87
N GLY A 251 -7.52 -4.35 7.60
CA GLY A 251 -7.10 -3.46 6.54
C GLY A 251 -6.25 -4.20 5.53
N GLY A 252 -5.34 -3.50 4.85
CA GLY A 252 -4.50 -4.11 3.82
C GLY A 252 -3.11 -3.52 3.67
N PHE A 253 -2.29 -4.23 2.90
CA PHE A 253 -0.93 -3.85 2.52
C PHE A 253 -0.79 -4.02 1.01
N VAL A 254 -0.84 -2.89 0.29
CA VAL A 254 -0.76 -2.87 -1.17
C VAL A 254 0.63 -3.32 -1.63
N TRP A 255 0.69 -4.23 -2.60
CA TRP A 255 1.89 -4.52 -3.39
C TRP A 255 1.97 -3.52 -4.57
N THR A 256 2.82 -2.49 -4.54
CA THR A 256 3.73 -2.03 -3.47
C THR A 256 3.62 -0.51 -3.24
N GLY A 257 4.22 0.00 -2.16
CA GLY A 257 4.27 1.45 -1.92
C GLY A 257 5.16 2.20 -2.91
N PHE A 258 6.32 1.63 -3.22
CA PHE A 258 7.27 2.13 -4.21
C PHE A 258 7.62 1.01 -5.17
N ASP A 259 7.92 1.37 -6.42
CA ASP A 259 8.63 0.44 -7.30
C ASP A 259 10.00 0.11 -6.70
N TYR A 260 10.52 -1.05 -7.06
CA TYR A 260 11.79 -1.60 -6.61
C TYR A 260 12.53 -2.27 -7.77
N HIS A 261 13.82 -2.49 -7.61
CA HIS A 261 14.61 -3.22 -8.61
C HIS A 261 14.29 -4.72 -8.58
N GLY A 262 14.27 -5.36 -9.75
CA GLY A 262 13.87 -6.75 -9.92
C GLY A 262 12.37 -6.89 -10.19
N GLU A 263 11.91 -8.14 -10.21
CA GLU A 263 10.52 -8.54 -10.44
C GLU A 263 9.78 -7.70 -11.50
N PRO A 264 10.28 -7.66 -12.76
CA PRO A 264 9.75 -6.78 -13.79
C PRO A 264 8.42 -7.25 -14.39
N THR A 265 7.66 -8.07 -13.66
CA THR A 265 6.37 -8.64 -14.06
C THR A 265 5.44 -7.53 -14.58
N PRO A 266 4.77 -7.73 -15.73
CA PRO A 266 4.67 -8.95 -16.53
C PRO A 266 5.78 -9.15 -17.57
N TYR A 267 6.78 -8.28 -17.58
CA TYR A 267 7.82 -8.27 -18.59
C TYR A 267 9.10 -8.98 -18.10
N ALA A 268 10.10 -8.97 -18.97
CA ALA A 268 11.45 -9.45 -18.70
C ALA A 268 12.45 -8.40 -19.20
N TRP A 269 13.72 -8.79 -19.34
CA TRP A 269 14.75 -7.99 -19.99
C TRP A 269 14.23 -7.34 -21.30
N PRO A 270 14.46 -6.03 -21.55
CA PRO A 270 15.36 -5.11 -20.84
C PRO A 270 14.78 -4.42 -19.59
N THR A 271 13.58 -4.79 -19.13
CA THR A 271 13.05 -4.22 -17.89
C THR A 271 13.72 -4.85 -16.67
N ILE A 272 14.14 -4.01 -15.74
CA ILE A 272 14.91 -4.38 -14.54
C ILE A 272 14.26 -3.93 -13.23
N ALA A 273 13.06 -3.34 -13.29
CA ALA A 273 12.35 -2.81 -12.13
C ALA A 273 10.85 -3.14 -12.24
N SER A 274 10.18 -3.11 -11.11
CA SER A 274 8.76 -3.42 -10.97
C SER A 274 7.83 -2.37 -11.60
N PHE A 275 6.55 -2.73 -11.76
CA PHE A 275 5.46 -1.82 -12.15
C PHE A 275 4.40 -1.63 -11.05
N PHE A 276 4.54 -2.34 -9.93
CA PHE A 276 3.56 -2.44 -8.84
C PHE A 276 3.44 -1.19 -7.97
N GLY A 277 4.48 -0.37 -7.95
CA GLY A 277 4.60 0.74 -7.02
C GLY A 277 3.53 1.79 -7.24
N ILE A 278 2.89 2.23 -6.16
CA ILE A 278 2.04 3.42 -6.16
C ILE A 278 2.88 4.69 -6.49
N LEU A 279 4.13 4.69 -6.07
CA LEU A 279 5.18 5.63 -6.43
C LEU A 279 6.20 4.92 -7.32
N ASP A 280 6.74 5.63 -8.32
CA ASP A 280 7.83 5.07 -9.13
C ASP A 280 9.12 4.91 -8.33
N LEU A 281 10.16 4.33 -8.95
CA LEU A 281 11.44 4.01 -8.30
C LEU A 281 12.15 5.27 -7.76
N CYS A 282 11.87 6.44 -8.34
CA CYS A 282 12.37 7.75 -7.92
C CYS A 282 11.44 8.45 -6.91
N GLY A 283 10.35 7.81 -6.50
CA GLY A 283 9.35 8.32 -5.57
C GLY A 283 8.39 9.35 -6.15
N PHE A 284 8.25 9.42 -7.48
CA PHE A 284 7.24 10.24 -8.12
C PHE A 284 5.88 9.51 -8.16
N PRO A 285 4.78 10.19 -7.82
CA PRO A 285 3.46 9.55 -7.77
C PRO A 285 2.99 9.10 -9.15
N LYS A 286 2.41 7.90 -9.23
CA LYS A 286 1.60 7.43 -10.36
C LYS A 286 0.13 7.85 -10.18
N THR A 287 -0.81 7.34 -10.98
CA THR A 287 -2.25 7.63 -10.76
C THR A 287 -2.77 6.92 -9.52
N ALA A 288 -2.24 5.73 -9.23
CA ALA A 288 -2.48 4.98 -8.00
C ALA A 288 -2.34 5.84 -6.72
N PHE A 289 -1.40 6.79 -6.69
CA PHE A 289 -1.21 7.66 -5.53
C PHE A 289 -2.44 8.53 -5.26
N ASP A 290 -3.03 9.07 -6.32
CA ASP A 290 -4.21 9.91 -6.22
C ASP A 290 -5.49 9.09 -5.98
N ILE A 291 -5.56 7.85 -6.49
CA ILE A 291 -6.59 6.86 -6.12
C ILE A 291 -6.57 6.62 -4.60
N HIS A 292 -5.41 6.23 -4.06
CA HIS A 292 -5.27 5.94 -2.63
C HIS A 292 -5.49 7.19 -1.78
N ARG A 293 -5.11 8.39 -2.24
CA ARG A 293 -5.46 9.63 -1.51
C ARG A 293 -6.96 9.83 -1.36
N ALA A 294 -7.74 9.60 -2.41
CA ALA A 294 -9.20 9.67 -2.32
C ALA A 294 -9.76 8.59 -1.38
N HIS A 295 -9.13 7.41 -1.33
CA HIS A 295 -9.51 6.32 -0.43
C HIS A 295 -9.12 6.54 1.03
N TRP A 296 -7.93 7.10 1.29
CA TRP A 296 -7.24 7.00 2.58
C TRP A 296 -7.17 8.30 3.35
N VAL A 297 -7.34 9.45 2.71
CA VAL A 297 -7.45 10.73 3.41
C VAL A 297 -8.90 10.91 3.87
N ASP A 298 -9.12 10.97 5.18
CA ASP A 298 -10.45 11.11 5.79
C ASP A 298 -10.70 12.50 6.39
N ASP A 299 -9.64 13.23 6.72
CA ASP A 299 -9.67 14.48 7.48
C ASP A 299 -9.54 15.75 6.60
N ALA A 300 -9.31 15.59 5.29
CA ALA A 300 -9.21 16.69 4.35
C ALA A 300 -9.91 16.38 3.00
N PRO A 301 -10.49 17.37 2.32
CA PRO A 301 -11.00 17.21 0.96
C PRO A 301 -9.88 16.87 -0.03
N VAL A 302 -10.10 15.84 -0.84
CA VAL A 302 -9.20 15.41 -1.91
C VAL A 302 -9.94 15.48 -3.24
N VAL A 303 -9.27 16.01 -4.25
CA VAL A 303 -9.69 15.89 -5.65
C VAL A 303 -8.46 15.88 -6.55
N SER A 304 -8.51 15.05 -7.58
CA SER A 304 -7.45 14.87 -8.56
C SER A 304 -8.04 14.39 -9.87
N LEU A 305 -7.35 14.63 -10.98
CA LEU A 305 -7.74 14.12 -12.29
C LEU A 305 -6.57 13.52 -13.06
N ALA A 306 -6.89 12.51 -13.87
CA ALA A 306 -6.05 11.91 -14.89
C ALA A 306 -6.77 12.03 -16.25
N PRO A 307 -6.05 12.12 -17.38
CA PRO A 307 -4.61 12.02 -17.51
C PRO A 307 -3.86 13.27 -17.02
N ARG A 308 -2.57 13.11 -16.67
CA ARG A 308 -1.66 14.23 -16.41
C ARG A 308 -1.47 15.09 -17.67
N PRO A 309 -1.03 16.36 -17.53
CA PRO A 309 -0.78 17.24 -18.67
C PRO A 309 0.12 16.58 -19.71
N ALA A 310 -0.29 16.63 -20.97
CA ALA A 310 0.45 16.10 -22.11
C ALA A 310 0.58 17.18 -23.20
N PRO A 311 1.55 17.04 -24.13
CA PRO A 311 1.63 17.91 -25.30
C PRO A 311 0.33 17.95 -26.10
N VAL A 312 0.22 18.96 -26.96
CA VAL A 312 -0.96 19.16 -27.84
C VAL A 312 -1.35 17.87 -28.54
N ARG A 313 -2.59 17.43 -28.30
CA ARG A 313 -3.22 16.29 -28.97
C ARG A 313 -4.02 16.77 -30.18
N ARG A 314 -4.52 15.83 -30.97
CA ARG A 314 -5.44 16.18 -32.05
C ARG A 314 -6.74 16.73 -31.45
N GLU A 315 -7.09 17.95 -31.81
CA GLU A 315 -8.35 18.58 -31.37
C GLU A 315 -9.56 17.71 -31.76
N GLY A 316 -10.52 17.59 -30.85
CA GLY A 316 -11.69 16.72 -30.97
C GLY A 316 -11.45 15.25 -30.65
N GLN A 317 -10.20 14.80 -30.45
CA GLN A 317 -9.93 13.42 -30.04
C GLN A 317 -10.59 13.13 -28.67
N PRO A 318 -11.37 12.04 -28.53
CA PRO A 318 -11.96 11.70 -27.24
C PRO A 318 -10.87 11.27 -26.25
N ILE A 319 -10.94 11.83 -25.04
CA ILE A 319 -10.05 11.51 -23.92
C ILE A 319 -10.91 11.08 -22.74
N THR A 320 -10.59 9.94 -22.14
CA THR A 320 -11.15 9.54 -20.85
C THR A 320 -10.51 10.39 -19.76
N VAL A 321 -11.31 11.13 -19.01
CA VAL A 321 -10.89 11.88 -17.83
C VAL A 321 -11.39 11.13 -16.61
N LEU A 322 -10.46 10.59 -15.84
CA LEU A 322 -10.74 9.94 -14.56
C LEU A 322 -10.54 10.96 -13.44
N VAL A 323 -11.52 11.07 -12.55
CA VAL A 323 -11.51 11.93 -11.37
C VAL A 323 -11.57 11.05 -10.13
N MET A 324 -10.72 11.36 -9.15
CA MET A 324 -10.71 10.70 -7.85
C MET A 324 -10.95 11.76 -6.76
N SER A 325 -11.89 11.50 -5.86
CA SER A 325 -12.26 12.43 -4.79
C SER A 325 -12.88 11.72 -3.59
N ASN A 326 -12.83 12.35 -2.42
CA ASN A 326 -13.56 11.97 -1.21
C ASN A 326 -14.69 12.99 -0.85
N ALA A 327 -15.05 13.87 -1.79
CA ALA A 327 -16.14 14.81 -1.64
C ALA A 327 -17.50 14.15 -1.95
N GLU A 328 -18.59 14.91 -1.91
CA GLU A 328 -19.94 14.38 -2.22
C GLU A 328 -20.22 14.42 -3.73
N GLN A 329 -19.80 15.50 -4.40
CA GLN A 329 -19.99 15.69 -5.83
C GLN A 329 -18.73 16.27 -6.46
N VAL A 330 -18.56 16.02 -7.76
CA VAL A 330 -17.50 16.59 -8.59
C VAL A 330 -18.09 17.17 -9.86
N ALA A 331 -17.67 18.38 -10.21
CA ALA A 331 -18.04 19.07 -11.44
C ALA A 331 -16.82 19.24 -12.33
N LEU A 332 -16.89 18.75 -13.57
CA LEU A 332 -15.80 18.86 -14.54
C LEU A 332 -16.04 20.05 -15.46
N ARG A 333 -14.97 20.82 -15.73
CA ARG A 333 -14.99 22.02 -16.56
C ARG A 333 -13.85 21.97 -17.58
N LEU A 334 -14.13 22.40 -18.80
CA LEU A 334 -13.13 22.61 -19.85
C LEU A 334 -13.27 24.05 -20.35
N ASN A 335 -12.21 24.85 -20.18
CA ASN A 335 -12.21 26.27 -20.54
C ASN A 335 -13.42 27.02 -19.97
N GLU A 336 -13.61 26.91 -18.65
CA GLU A 336 -14.70 27.51 -17.86
C GLU A 336 -16.11 26.94 -18.12
N ARG A 337 -16.32 26.21 -19.24
CA ARG A 337 -17.57 25.53 -19.53
C ARG A 337 -17.71 24.26 -18.71
N GLU A 338 -18.79 24.14 -17.95
CA GLU A 338 -19.14 22.91 -17.24
C GLU A 338 -19.56 21.81 -18.24
N LEU A 339 -18.93 20.64 -18.08
CA LEU A 339 -19.22 19.43 -18.86
C LEU A 339 -20.22 18.52 -18.13
N GLY A 340 -20.37 18.70 -16.83
CA GLY A 340 -21.36 18.02 -16.00
C GLY A 340 -20.90 17.85 -14.56
N THR A 341 -21.87 17.56 -13.70
CA THR A 341 -21.67 17.24 -12.28
C THR A 341 -22.09 15.81 -12.02
N GLN A 342 -21.29 15.05 -11.26
CA GLN A 342 -21.59 13.68 -10.85
C GLN A 342 -21.47 13.55 -9.32
N ALA A 343 -22.27 12.65 -8.73
CA ALA A 343 -22.04 12.18 -7.38
C ALA A 343 -20.73 11.38 -7.34
N VAL A 344 -19.93 11.58 -6.29
CA VAL A 344 -18.62 10.93 -6.16
C VAL A 344 -18.79 9.43 -5.91
N ASP A 345 -18.19 8.61 -6.76
CA ASP A 345 -17.89 7.23 -6.42
C ASP A 345 -16.48 7.19 -5.81
N ARG A 346 -16.41 7.20 -4.48
CA ARG A 346 -15.13 7.21 -3.76
C ARG A 346 -14.28 5.97 -4.08
N TRP A 347 -14.90 4.86 -4.46
CA TRP A 347 -14.21 3.60 -4.68
C TRP A 347 -13.67 3.51 -6.10
N MET A 348 -14.54 3.68 -7.11
CA MET A 348 -14.19 3.48 -8.51
C MET A 348 -13.74 4.76 -9.23
N GLY A 349 -13.97 5.92 -8.63
CA GLY A 349 -13.78 7.21 -9.26
C GLY A 349 -14.87 7.52 -10.30
N ASN A 350 -14.82 8.73 -10.83
CA ASN A 350 -15.76 9.25 -11.81
C ASN A 350 -15.07 9.42 -13.16
N SER A 351 -15.75 9.07 -14.25
CA SER A 351 -15.19 9.15 -15.60
C SER A 351 -16.04 10.02 -16.52
N TRP A 352 -15.37 10.79 -17.38
CA TRP A 352 -15.95 11.52 -18.51
C TRP A 352 -15.19 11.17 -19.78
N THR A 353 -15.90 11.13 -20.91
CA THR A 353 -15.27 11.14 -22.23
C THR A 353 -15.36 12.57 -22.76
N VAL A 354 -14.22 13.25 -22.86
CA VAL A 354 -14.14 14.67 -23.21
C VAL A 354 -13.44 14.81 -24.57
N PRO A 355 -14.03 15.51 -25.56
CA PRO A 355 -13.32 15.85 -26.78
C PRO A 355 -12.18 16.82 -26.43
N TYR A 356 -10.96 16.48 -26.81
CA TYR A 356 -9.79 17.29 -26.51
C TYR A 356 -9.93 18.69 -27.13
N ALA A 357 -9.76 19.71 -26.29
CA ALA A 357 -9.50 21.08 -26.72
C ALA A 357 -8.33 21.63 -25.90
N PRO A 358 -7.43 22.43 -26.51
CA PRO A 358 -6.35 23.06 -25.77
C PRO A 358 -6.91 24.03 -24.72
N GLY A 359 -6.16 24.19 -23.63
CA GLY A 359 -6.51 25.09 -22.53
C GLY A 359 -6.49 24.37 -21.18
N ARG A 360 -7.48 24.67 -20.33
CA ARG A 360 -7.55 24.25 -18.93
C ARG A 360 -8.73 23.32 -18.69
N ILE A 361 -8.42 22.11 -18.23
CA ILE A 361 -9.40 21.20 -17.67
C ILE A 361 -9.33 21.27 -16.15
N GLU A 362 -10.46 21.51 -15.50
CA GLU A 362 -10.56 21.69 -14.05
C GLU A 362 -11.68 20.82 -13.51
N VAL A 363 -11.42 20.19 -12.36
CA VAL A 363 -12.43 19.54 -11.55
C VAL A 363 -12.61 20.31 -10.24
N VAL A 364 -13.87 20.48 -9.86
CA VAL A 364 -14.30 21.14 -8.62
C VAL A 364 -14.99 20.10 -7.75
N ALA A 365 -14.48 19.90 -6.53
CA ALA A 365 -15.10 19.03 -5.54
C ALA A 365 -16.03 19.82 -4.61
N LEU A 366 -17.20 19.27 -4.34
CA LEU A 366 -18.31 19.91 -3.64
C LEU A 366 -18.75 19.08 -2.42
N ARG A 367 -19.07 19.77 -1.31
CA ARG A 367 -19.70 19.19 -0.10
C ARG A 367 -20.78 20.15 0.40
N GLY A 368 -22.01 19.69 0.55
CA GLY A 368 -23.16 20.54 0.88
C GLY A 368 -23.35 21.70 -0.12
N GLY A 369 -23.06 21.46 -1.40
CA GLY A 369 -23.10 22.46 -2.47
C GLY A 369 -21.98 23.51 -2.45
N ARG A 370 -21.04 23.45 -1.50
CA ARG A 370 -19.89 24.37 -1.42
C ARG A 370 -18.63 23.74 -1.98
N ILE A 371 -17.81 24.55 -2.63
CA ILE A 371 -16.53 24.11 -3.17
C ILE A 371 -15.54 23.88 -2.03
N VAL A 372 -14.99 22.68 -1.95
CA VAL A 372 -14.04 22.27 -0.90
C VAL A 372 -12.63 21.98 -1.42
N ALA A 373 -12.48 21.64 -2.70
CA ALA A 373 -11.18 21.46 -3.34
C ALA A 373 -11.28 21.66 -4.86
N ARG A 374 -10.13 21.90 -5.50
CA ARG A 374 -9.98 21.99 -6.96
C ARG A 374 -8.72 21.28 -7.41
N ALA A 375 -8.76 20.70 -8.59
CA ALA A 375 -7.57 20.25 -9.31
C ALA A 375 -7.72 20.64 -10.79
N ALA A 376 -6.62 21.03 -11.42
CA ALA A 376 -6.65 21.46 -12.81
C ALA A 376 -5.37 21.05 -13.53
N HIS A 377 -5.52 20.76 -14.81
CA HIS A 377 -4.41 20.54 -15.74
C HIS A 377 -4.54 21.50 -16.90
N GLU A 378 -3.40 21.99 -17.37
CA GLU A 378 -3.31 22.90 -18.50
C GLU A 378 -2.52 22.24 -19.62
N THR A 379 -2.91 22.50 -20.86
CA THR A 379 -2.17 22.05 -22.04
C THR A 379 -0.76 22.64 -22.01
N VAL A 380 0.25 21.78 -22.12
CA VAL A 380 1.65 22.21 -22.10
C VAL A 380 2.16 22.48 -23.53
N GLY A 381 2.87 23.59 -23.70
CA GLY A 381 3.54 23.95 -24.95
C GLY A 381 4.84 23.17 -25.18
N ALA A 382 5.64 23.62 -26.15
CA ALA A 382 6.96 23.07 -26.41
C ALA A 382 7.88 23.19 -25.18
N ALA A 383 8.82 22.26 -25.03
CA ALA A 383 9.82 22.32 -23.96
C ALA A 383 10.73 23.54 -24.15
N VAL A 384 10.87 24.36 -23.11
CA VAL A 384 11.65 25.62 -23.15
C VAL A 384 12.77 25.69 -22.11
N ALA A 385 12.67 24.94 -21.01
CA ALA A 385 13.64 25.01 -19.91
C ALA A 385 13.63 23.74 -19.06
N LEU A 386 14.76 23.48 -18.39
CA LEU A 386 14.86 22.52 -17.30
C LEU A 386 14.73 23.25 -15.97
N ARG A 387 13.82 22.80 -15.10
CA ARG A 387 13.62 23.35 -13.76
C ARG A 387 14.04 22.34 -12.70
N LEU A 388 15.04 22.69 -11.91
CA LEU A 388 15.45 21.91 -10.74
C LEU A 388 14.67 22.40 -9.52
N THR A 389 14.06 21.48 -8.77
CA THR A 389 13.35 21.78 -7.53
C THR A 389 13.90 20.89 -6.43
N PRO A 390 14.60 21.44 -5.43
CA PRO A 390 15.13 20.61 -4.36
C PRO A 390 13.97 20.10 -3.48
N ALA A 391 14.07 18.85 -3.04
CA ALA A 391 13.05 18.24 -2.17
C ALA A 391 12.99 18.88 -0.77
N ARG A 392 14.09 19.51 -0.35
CA ARG A 392 14.25 20.23 0.91
C ARG A 392 14.86 21.60 0.61
N ARG A 393 14.30 22.65 1.22
CA ARG A 393 14.81 24.02 1.09
C ARG A 393 15.86 24.32 2.14
#